data_AF-A0A0K1Q3Z1-F1
#
_entry.id   AF-A0A0K1Q3Z1-F1
#
_cell.length_a   1.000
_cell.length_b   1.000
_cell.length_c   1.000
_cell.angle_alpha   90.00
_cell.angle_beta   90.00
_cell.angle_gamma   90.00
#
_symmetry.space_group_name_H-M   'P 1'
#
loop_
_entity.id
_entity.type
_entity.pdbx_description
1 polymer ?
#
loop_
_entity_poly.entity_id
_entity_poly.type
_entity_poly.pdbx_seq_one_letter_code
_entity_poly.pdbx_strand_id
1 'polypeptide(L)'
;MKNADKGHINYTGTNGAASEVSYAGASTIGRIHCTTCHQFDQTNDPHVTGSYKPGQAPLRVAGGASDTVYIEKSPAGSTTPEGQALSYRAANLCFFCHKSRKDATLYVTASNTISTRWGPHEGPQADIYSGKGGYPLLQTGETYGVSQHTTLQNGCVDCHMQPVAENGNTPDHTMKPKITLCKTCHTTYTGTDFNINGGRGVVRTGLFELEKLLSDANLITRTGAAPYPALTTDELADGQFHLDQARPGTLDAQAAGALYNYFLIARGRDLGVHNPLYTRQLLWDSIRVIRAKYSSGSPQFLPSRPPS
;
A
#
# COMPACT_ATOMS: atom_id res chain seq x y z
N MET A 1 -14.94 -12.86 -1.12
CA MET A 1 -14.63 -13.91 -0.12
C MET A 1 -15.61 -13.81 1.04
N LYS A 2 -16.14 -14.93 1.52
CA LYS A 2 -17.24 -15.04 2.52
C LYS A 2 -16.89 -14.67 3.98
N ASN A 3 -16.01 -13.70 4.24
CA ASN A 3 -15.69 -13.25 5.62
C ASN A 3 -15.11 -11.82 5.68
N ALA A 4 -15.60 -10.91 4.86
CA ALA A 4 -15.22 -9.50 4.96
C ALA A 4 -15.80 -8.81 6.23
N ASP A 5 -16.84 -9.39 6.83
CA ASP A 5 -17.63 -8.77 7.90
C ASP A 5 -16.90 -8.65 9.25
N LYS A 6 -15.71 -9.28 9.40
CA LYS A 6 -14.93 -9.25 10.65
C LYS A 6 -13.52 -8.66 10.51
N GLY A 7 -13.14 -8.18 9.33
CA GLY A 7 -11.82 -7.54 9.13
C GLY A 7 -10.61 -8.46 9.30
N HIS A 8 -10.80 -9.79 9.17
CA HIS A 8 -9.72 -10.77 9.20
C HIS A 8 -9.03 -10.90 7.83
N ILE A 9 -7.72 -11.12 7.84
CA ILE A 9 -6.94 -11.36 6.62
C ILE A 9 -7.09 -12.84 6.24
N ASN A 10 -7.88 -13.12 5.21
CA ASN A 10 -8.13 -14.46 4.67
C ASN A 10 -7.26 -14.74 3.41
N TYR A 11 -6.66 -15.92 3.32
CA TYR A 11 -5.97 -16.40 2.11
C TYR A 11 -6.54 -17.75 1.65
N THR A 12 -6.34 -18.07 0.38
CA THR A 12 -6.57 -19.41 -0.15
C THR A 12 -5.28 -20.22 0.02
N GLY A 13 -5.33 -21.26 0.83
CA GLY A 13 -4.24 -22.21 0.99
C GLY A 13 -3.99 -23.01 -0.29
N THR A 14 -2.86 -23.71 -0.36
CA THR A 14 -2.47 -24.57 -1.50
C THR A 14 -3.46 -25.69 -1.79
N ASN A 15 -4.28 -26.08 -0.80
CA ASN A 15 -5.37 -27.03 -0.94
C ASN A 15 -6.69 -26.41 -1.44
N GLY A 16 -6.70 -25.12 -1.80
CA GLY A 16 -7.89 -24.40 -2.23
C GLY A 16 -8.83 -23.95 -1.11
N ALA A 17 -8.52 -24.24 0.16
CA ALA A 17 -9.35 -23.85 1.29
C ALA A 17 -9.05 -22.42 1.76
N ALA A 18 -10.07 -21.69 2.21
CA ALA A 18 -9.87 -20.43 2.91
C ALA A 18 -9.22 -20.67 4.28
N SER A 19 -8.19 -19.90 4.59
CA SER A 19 -7.42 -19.98 5.84
C SER A 19 -7.15 -18.57 6.40
N GLU A 20 -6.96 -18.50 7.72
CA GLU A 20 -6.63 -17.27 8.43
C GLU A 20 -5.25 -17.41 9.09
N VAL A 21 -4.47 -16.33 9.07
CA VAL A 21 -3.28 -16.22 9.92
C VAL A 21 -3.68 -15.48 11.19
N SER A 22 -4.00 -16.22 12.25
CA SER A 22 -4.22 -15.65 13.58
C SER A 22 -2.88 -15.48 14.31
N TYR A 23 -2.51 -14.25 14.66
CA TYR A 23 -1.46 -14.00 15.65
C TYR A 23 -2.06 -14.09 17.05
N ALA A 24 -1.87 -15.22 17.73
CA ALA A 24 -2.34 -15.44 19.10
C ALA A 24 -1.31 -15.02 20.19
N GLY A 25 -0.22 -14.34 19.79
CA GLY A 25 0.86 -13.97 20.70
C GLY A 25 0.68 -12.60 21.37
N ALA A 26 1.43 -12.36 22.44
CA ALA A 26 1.42 -11.11 23.21
C ALA A 26 2.54 -10.12 22.85
N SER A 27 3.31 -10.38 21.78
CA SER A 27 4.42 -9.50 21.39
C SER A 27 3.91 -8.21 20.75
N THR A 28 4.49 -7.08 21.15
CA THR A 28 4.29 -5.78 20.50
C THR A 28 5.02 -5.68 19.14
N ILE A 29 5.92 -6.62 18.84
CA ILE A 29 6.62 -6.73 17.55
C ILE A 29 6.34 -8.12 16.96
N GLY A 30 5.65 -8.19 15.83
CA GLY A 30 5.51 -9.42 15.07
C GLY A 30 6.86 -9.82 14.49
N ARG A 31 7.52 -10.85 15.05
CA ARG A 31 8.72 -11.41 14.41
C ARG A 31 8.33 -12.15 13.15
N ILE A 32 8.98 -11.83 12.05
CA ILE A 32 8.87 -12.58 10.79
C ILE A 32 9.86 -13.74 10.87
N HIS A 33 9.35 -14.96 10.73
CA HIS A 33 10.14 -16.19 10.68
C HIS A 33 9.93 -16.88 9.32
N CYS A 34 10.75 -17.88 8.99
CA CYS A 34 10.57 -18.66 7.77
C CYS A 34 9.14 -19.22 7.69
N THR A 35 8.59 -19.66 8.82
CA THR A 35 7.21 -20.15 8.97
C THR A 35 6.14 -19.06 8.83
N THR A 36 6.46 -17.78 8.70
CA THR A 36 5.50 -16.72 8.35
C THR A 36 5.14 -16.80 6.87
N CYS A 37 6.13 -17.11 6.04
CA CYS A 37 6.02 -17.09 4.58
C CYS A 37 5.89 -18.49 3.98
N HIS A 38 6.61 -19.45 4.57
CA HIS A 38 6.70 -20.81 4.08
C HIS A 38 5.89 -21.78 4.95
N GLN A 39 5.36 -22.81 4.30
CA GLN A 39 4.67 -23.91 4.93
C GLN A 39 5.67 -25.05 5.16
N PHE A 40 6.06 -25.26 6.42
CA PHE A 40 6.94 -26.34 6.80
C PHE A 40 6.19 -27.52 7.44
N ASP A 41 6.66 -28.73 7.17
CA ASP A 41 6.29 -29.99 7.80
C ASP A 41 7.53 -30.91 7.93
N GLN A 42 7.36 -32.11 8.49
CA GLN A 42 8.46 -33.06 8.72
C GLN A 42 9.17 -33.51 7.45
N THR A 43 8.51 -33.42 6.28
CA THR A 43 9.05 -33.88 5.00
C THR A 43 9.84 -32.81 4.27
N ASN A 44 9.63 -31.54 4.63
CA ASN A 44 10.15 -30.41 3.88
C ASN A 44 10.95 -29.41 4.73
N ASP A 45 10.96 -29.53 6.06
CA ASP A 45 11.80 -28.71 6.93
C ASP A 45 13.29 -29.05 6.75
N PRO A 46 14.15 -28.11 6.31
CA PRO A 46 15.59 -28.36 6.14
C PRO A 46 16.30 -28.71 7.46
N HIS A 47 15.76 -28.31 8.62
CA HIS A 47 16.32 -28.68 9.93
C HIS A 47 16.03 -30.14 10.32
N VAL A 48 14.95 -30.70 9.77
CA VAL A 48 14.56 -32.11 9.99
C VAL A 48 15.21 -33.01 8.93
N THR A 49 15.12 -32.60 7.67
CA THR A 49 15.64 -33.37 6.52
C THR A 49 17.16 -33.27 6.36
N GLY A 50 17.81 -32.33 7.04
CA GLY A 50 19.27 -32.13 7.00
C GLY A 50 19.82 -31.63 5.67
N SER A 51 18.96 -31.19 4.74
CA SER A 51 19.39 -30.63 3.45
C SER A 51 18.49 -29.49 3.02
N TYR A 52 19.04 -28.54 2.26
CA TYR A 52 18.29 -27.49 1.58
C TYR A 52 18.28 -27.77 0.08
N LYS A 53 17.09 -28.02 -0.48
CA LYS A 53 16.88 -28.23 -1.91
C LYS A 53 15.97 -27.14 -2.48
N PRO A 54 16.21 -26.67 -3.72
CA PRO A 54 15.28 -25.77 -4.39
C PRO A 54 13.85 -26.32 -4.39
N GLY A 55 12.87 -25.50 -4.04
CA GLY A 55 11.46 -25.89 -3.96
C GLY A 55 11.04 -26.61 -2.67
N GLN A 56 11.98 -26.91 -1.77
CA GLN A 56 11.70 -27.61 -0.51
C GLN A 56 10.88 -26.78 0.49
N ALA A 57 10.88 -25.45 0.40
CA ALA A 57 10.11 -24.58 1.28
C ALA A 57 8.93 -23.95 0.51
N PRO A 58 7.77 -24.61 0.39
CA PRO A 58 6.62 -24.05 -0.33
C PRO A 58 6.08 -22.81 0.39
N LEU A 59 5.50 -21.86 -0.36
CA LEU A 59 4.85 -20.68 0.21
C LEU A 59 3.51 -21.05 0.84
N ARG A 60 3.13 -20.36 1.93
CA ARG A 60 1.81 -20.52 2.57
C ARG A 60 0.66 -20.04 1.69
N VAL A 61 0.90 -18.94 0.97
CA VAL A 61 -0.07 -18.38 0.04
C VAL A 61 0.27 -18.91 -1.35
N ALA A 62 -0.75 -19.45 -2.02
CA ALA A 62 -0.60 -20.01 -3.35
C ALA A 62 -0.16 -18.93 -4.36
N GLY A 63 0.86 -19.27 -5.15
CA GLY A 63 1.54 -18.35 -6.08
C GLY A 63 1.80 -18.95 -7.47
N GLY A 64 1.04 -19.96 -7.86
CA GLY A 64 1.01 -20.52 -9.20
C GLY A 64 0.39 -19.58 -10.22
N ALA A 65 0.44 -19.97 -11.50
CA ALA A 65 -0.03 -19.13 -12.61
C ALA A 65 -1.53 -18.85 -12.60
N SER A 66 -2.33 -19.75 -12.04
CA SER A 66 -3.79 -19.62 -11.91
C SER A 66 -4.23 -19.12 -10.53
N ASP A 67 -3.30 -18.94 -9.60
CA ASP A 67 -3.64 -18.54 -8.23
C ASP A 67 -3.88 -17.04 -8.15
N THR A 68 -4.91 -16.68 -7.40
CA THR A 68 -5.34 -15.29 -7.21
C THR A 68 -5.22 -14.83 -5.77
N VAL A 69 -4.88 -13.56 -5.61
CA VAL A 69 -5.00 -12.81 -4.35
C VAL A 69 -6.07 -11.73 -4.51
N TYR A 70 -6.67 -11.28 -3.41
CA TYR A 70 -7.70 -10.25 -3.44
C TYR A 70 -7.25 -9.00 -2.69
N ILE A 71 -7.44 -7.85 -3.34
CA ILE A 71 -7.36 -6.54 -2.69
C ILE A 71 -8.75 -6.08 -2.26
N GLU A 72 -8.84 -5.33 -1.17
CA GLU A 72 -10.09 -4.80 -0.65
C GLU A 72 -10.52 -3.58 -1.49
N LYS A 73 -11.05 -3.86 -2.68
CA LYS A 73 -11.64 -2.85 -3.56
C LYS A 73 -12.84 -3.42 -4.29
N SER A 74 -14.03 -3.06 -3.84
CA SER A 74 -15.27 -3.46 -4.52
C SER A 74 -15.56 -2.59 -5.74
N PRO A 75 -16.34 -3.09 -6.71
CA PRO A 75 -16.87 -2.29 -7.80
C PRO A 75 -17.66 -1.08 -7.29
N ALA A 76 -17.66 0.02 -8.06
CA ALA A 76 -18.46 1.20 -7.70
C ALA A 76 -19.96 0.84 -7.61
N GLY A 77 -20.64 1.33 -6.58
CA GLY A 77 -22.05 1.01 -6.33
C GLY A 77 -22.30 -0.30 -5.57
N SER A 78 -21.26 -1.07 -5.26
CA SER A 78 -21.40 -2.26 -4.40
C SER A 78 -21.87 -1.86 -3.02
N THR A 79 -22.70 -2.70 -2.40
CA THR A 79 -23.16 -2.56 -1.00
C THR A 79 -22.59 -3.64 -0.09
N THR A 80 -21.93 -4.64 -0.68
CA THR A 80 -21.26 -5.74 0.03
C THR A 80 -19.79 -5.81 -0.37
N PRO A 81 -18.88 -6.24 0.52
CA PRO A 81 -17.46 -6.34 0.19
C PRO A 81 -17.20 -7.53 -0.75
N GLU A 82 -16.89 -7.22 -2.00
CA GLU A 82 -16.54 -8.19 -3.03
C GLU A 82 -15.02 -8.36 -3.15
N GLY A 83 -14.30 -7.25 -3.00
CA GLY A 83 -12.87 -7.16 -3.32
C GLY A 83 -12.59 -7.35 -4.81
N GLN A 84 -11.31 -7.30 -5.19
CA GLN A 84 -10.89 -7.50 -6.57
C GLN A 84 -9.77 -8.52 -6.67
N ALA A 85 -9.98 -9.55 -7.49
CA ALA A 85 -8.98 -10.57 -7.78
C ALA A 85 -7.82 -10.01 -8.60
N LEU A 86 -6.61 -10.41 -8.23
CA LEU A 86 -5.33 -10.10 -8.85
C LEU A 86 -4.49 -11.38 -8.92
N SER A 87 -3.49 -11.44 -9.79
CA SER A 87 -2.56 -12.57 -9.86
C SER A 87 -1.14 -12.07 -10.06
N TYR A 88 -0.29 -12.31 -9.06
CA TYR A 88 1.11 -11.87 -9.02
C TYR A 88 2.06 -12.97 -8.54
N ARG A 89 1.67 -14.24 -8.76
CA ARG A 89 2.47 -15.43 -8.44
C ARG A 89 3.01 -15.39 -7.00
N ALA A 90 4.32 -15.48 -6.82
CA ALA A 90 4.96 -15.47 -5.51
C ALA A 90 4.62 -14.20 -4.69
N ALA A 91 4.35 -13.06 -5.33
CA ALA A 91 3.92 -11.85 -4.62
C ALA A 91 2.48 -11.92 -4.09
N ASN A 92 1.66 -12.93 -4.43
CA ASN A 92 0.40 -13.16 -3.75
C ASN A 92 0.60 -13.26 -2.23
N LEU A 93 1.71 -13.85 -1.78
CA LEU A 93 2.09 -13.90 -0.36
C LEU A 93 2.30 -12.50 0.23
N CYS A 94 2.97 -11.61 -0.49
CA CYS A 94 3.20 -10.24 -0.04
C CYS A 94 1.89 -9.46 0.00
N PHE A 95 1.06 -9.57 -1.04
CA PHE A 95 -0.23 -8.91 -1.16
C PHE A 95 -1.21 -9.34 -0.07
N PHE A 96 -1.12 -10.58 0.40
CA PHE A 96 -1.95 -11.07 1.48
C PHE A 96 -1.79 -10.22 2.75
N CYS A 97 -0.55 -9.88 3.13
CA CYS A 97 -0.29 -9.09 4.33
C CYS A 97 -0.21 -7.58 4.07
N HIS A 98 0.42 -7.17 2.97
CA HIS A 98 0.68 -5.76 2.64
C HIS A 98 -0.47 -5.10 1.88
N LYS A 99 -1.71 -5.45 2.25
CA LYS A 99 -2.93 -4.83 1.74
C LYS A 99 -3.70 -4.13 2.87
N SER A 100 -4.49 -3.14 2.49
CA SER A 100 -5.50 -2.55 3.35
C SER A 100 -6.49 -3.63 3.80
N ARG A 101 -6.95 -3.50 5.05
CA ARG A 101 -8.09 -4.26 5.59
C ARG A 101 -9.41 -3.51 5.42
N LYS A 102 -9.39 -2.38 4.70
CA LYS A 102 -10.52 -1.49 4.48
C LYS A 102 -10.78 -1.42 2.99
N ASP A 103 -11.98 -1.80 2.58
CA ASP A 103 -12.45 -1.53 1.23
C ASP A 103 -12.82 -0.06 1.12
N ALA A 104 -11.98 0.73 0.45
CA ALA A 104 -12.19 2.17 0.33
C ALA A 104 -13.57 2.52 -0.26
N THR A 105 -14.14 1.65 -1.11
CA THR A 105 -15.46 1.84 -1.75
C THR A 105 -16.60 1.84 -0.74
N LEU A 106 -16.47 1.02 0.31
CA LEU A 106 -17.51 0.81 1.31
C LEU A 106 -17.19 1.53 2.62
N TYR A 107 -15.91 1.80 2.86
CA TYR A 107 -15.43 2.44 4.08
C TYR A 107 -15.74 3.94 4.11
N VAL A 108 -15.68 4.59 2.95
CA VAL A 108 -16.06 6.00 2.79
C VAL A 108 -17.52 6.07 2.37
N THR A 109 -18.35 6.71 3.18
CA THR A 109 -19.79 6.89 2.95
C THR A 109 -20.12 8.37 2.76
N ALA A 110 -21.41 8.70 2.61
CA ALA A 110 -21.85 10.09 2.46
C ALA A 110 -21.47 10.98 3.67
N SER A 111 -21.45 10.43 4.89
CA SER A 111 -21.08 11.11 6.13
C SER A 111 -20.26 10.18 7.02
N ASN A 112 -19.06 10.62 7.41
CA ASN A 112 -18.06 9.75 8.01
C ASN A 112 -17.66 10.26 9.39
N THR A 113 -17.85 9.43 10.41
CA THR A 113 -17.24 9.64 11.73
C THR A 113 -15.78 9.25 11.68
N ILE A 114 -14.90 10.25 11.80
CA ILE A 114 -13.46 10.11 11.76
C ILE A 114 -12.94 9.78 13.16
N SER A 115 -12.04 8.81 13.23
CA SER A 115 -11.27 8.47 14.44
C SER A 115 -9.79 8.58 14.16
N THR A 116 -8.93 8.55 15.18
CA THR A 116 -7.46 8.54 15.00
C THR A 116 -6.94 7.37 14.16
N ARG A 117 -7.76 6.32 13.98
CA ARG A 117 -7.46 5.13 13.16
C ARG A 117 -8.11 5.16 11.79
N TRP A 118 -8.56 6.33 11.33
CA TRP A 118 -9.10 6.48 9.98
C TRP A 118 -8.07 6.11 8.90
N GLY A 119 -8.56 5.50 7.82
CA GLY A 119 -7.74 5.11 6.68
C GLY A 119 -7.21 3.67 6.75
N PRO A 120 -6.38 3.28 5.76
CA PRO A 120 -5.71 1.99 5.78
C PRO A 120 -4.67 1.94 6.91
N HIS A 121 -4.37 0.75 7.44
CA HIS A 121 -3.27 0.59 8.40
C HIS A 121 -1.90 0.87 7.71
N GLU A 122 -0.81 0.77 8.49
CA GLU A 122 0.56 0.72 7.97
C GLU A 122 0.77 -0.41 6.96
N GLY A 123 1.55 -0.10 5.91
CA GLY A 123 1.95 -1.04 4.88
C GLY A 123 0.88 -1.44 3.85
N PRO A 124 0.10 -0.52 3.24
CA PRO A 124 -0.82 -0.83 2.16
C PRO A 124 -0.08 -0.83 0.80
N GLN A 125 1.08 -1.49 0.70
CA GLN A 125 1.89 -1.45 -0.53
C GLN A 125 1.16 -2.07 -1.73
N ALA A 126 0.41 -3.16 -1.52
CA ALA A 126 -0.35 -3.84 -2.56
C ALA A 126 -1.46 -2.95 -3.15
N ASP A 127 -2.07 -2.11 -2.32
CA ASP A 127 -3.12 -1.16 -2.71
C ASP A 127 -2.60 -0.11 -3.69
N ILE A 128 -1.42 0.43 -3.39
CA ILE A 128 -0.73 1.40 -4.25
C ILE A 128 -0.23 0.70 -5.50
N TYR A 129 0.50 -0.41 -5.35
CA TYR A 129 1.06 -1.17 -6.46
C TYR A 129 -0.04 -1.52 -7.48
N SER A 130 -1.13 -2.14 -7.04
CA SER A 130 -2.22 -2.55 -7.93
C SER A 130 -3.04 -1.39 -8.51
N GLY A 131 -2.88 -0.17 -7.98
CA GLY A 131 -3.66 1.01 -8.37
C GLY A 131 -5.13 0.94 -7.95
N LYS A 132 -5.44 0.21 -6.87
CA LYS A 132 -6.82 -0.16 -6.53
C LYS A 132 -7.26 0.20 -5.12
N GLY A 133 -6.38 0.52 -4.17
CA GLY A 133 -6.86 0.72 -2.78
C GLY A 133 -7.23 2.15 -2.38
N GLY A 134 -7.10 3.12 -3.27
CA GLY A 134 -7.52 4.51 -3.02
C GLY A 134 -9.02 4.75 -3.23
N TYR A 135 -9.56 5.76 -2.54
CA TYR A 135 -10.90 6.26 -2.77
C TYR A 135 -10.93 7.14 -4.03
N PRO A 136 -11.82 6.88 -5.00
CA PRO A 136 -11.82 7.62 -6.24
C PRO A 136 -12.40 9.04 -6.07
N LEU A 137 -11.65 10.05 -6.52
CA LEU A 137 -12.03 11.46 -6.50
C LEU A 137 -12.09 12.05 -7.93
N LEU A 138 -12.51 11.20 -8.86
CA LEU A 138 -12.53 11.44 -10.30
C LEU A 138 -13.69 12.36 -10.71
N GLN A 139 -13.47 13.16 -11.74
CA GLN A 139 -14.51 13.86 -12.49
C GLN A 139 -15.06 12.96 -13.60
N THR A 140 -16.17 13.38 -14.23
CA THR A 140 -16.81 12.63 -15.32
C THR A 140 -15.83 12.33 -16.45
N GLY A 141 -15.69 11.04 -16.78
CA GLY A 141 -14.82 10.57 -17.86
C GLY A 141 -13.35 10.35 -17.45
N GLU A 142 -12.96 10.73 -16.24
CA GLU A 142 -11.60 10.46 -15.75
C GLU A 142 -11.46 9.01 -15.25
N THR A 143 -10.26 8.48 -15.39
CA THR A 143 -9.87 7.20 -14.80
C THR A 143 -8.51 7.32 -14.12
N TYR A 144 -8.17 6.34 -13.30
CA TYR A 144 -6.82 6.19 -12.78
C TYR A 144 -6.01 5.27 -13.70
N GLY A 145 -4.83 5.76 -14.09
CA GLY A 145 -3.84 4.96 -14.80
C GLY A 145 -2.99 4.13 -13.84
N VAL A 146 -2.26 3.16 -14.39
CA VAL A 146 -1.30 2.32 -13.67
C VAL A 146 0.06 2.36 -14.35
N SER A 147 1.12 2.15 -13.58
CA SER A 147 2.48 2.10 -14.12
C SER A 147 2.83 0.74 -14.71
N GLN A 148 3.90 0.71 -15.52
CA GLN A 148 4.50 -0.53 -16.04
C GLN A 148 5.01 -1.46 -14.92
N HIS A 149 5.26 -0.97 -13.70
CA HIS A 149 5.65 -1.85 -12.60
C HIS A 149 4.58 -2.89 -12.28
N THR A 150 3.31 -2.57 -12.55
CA THR A 150 2.15 -3.46 -12.29
C THR A 150 2.06 -4.65 -13.23
N THR A 151 2.89 -4.69 -14.28
CA THR A 151 2.94 -5.80 -15.24
C THR A 151 4.04 -6.82 -14.90
N LEU A 152 4.80 -6.60 -13.81
CA LEU A 152 5.81 -7.54 -13.33
C LEU A 152 5.14 -8.83 -12.82
N GLN A 153 5.57 -9.95 -13.37
CA GLN A 153 4.86 -11.22 -13.25
C GLN A 153 4.91 -11.80 -11.82
N ASN A 154 6.02 -11.62 -11.10
CA ASN A 154 6.15 -11.99 -9.68
C ASN A 154 6.03 -10.77 -8.75
N GLY A 155 5.54 -9.64 -9.27
CA GLY A 155 5.24 -8.44 -8.50
C GLY A 155 6.37 -7.99 -7.58
N CYS A 156 6.12 -8.01 -6.26
CA CYS A 156 7.05 -7.59 -5.23
C CYS A 156 8.40 -8.33 -5.29
N VAL A 157 8.39 -9.63 -5.62
CA VAL A 157 9.57 -10.50 -5.64
C VAL A 157 10.56 -10.07 -6.72
N ASP A 158 10.03 -9.59 -7.86
CA ASP A 158 10.83 -9.10 -8.98
C ASP A 158 11.68 -7.86 -8.62
N CYS A 159 11.42 -7.20 -7.49
CA CYS A 159 12.22 -6.08 -6.98
C CYS A 159 12.91 -6.34 -5.65
N HIS A 160 12.22 -6.97 -4.71
CA HIS A 160 12.64 -7.05 -3.32
C HIS A 160 13.42 -8.32 -2.98
N MET A 161 13.31 -9.37 -3.80
CA MET A 161 13.89 -10.70 -3.51
C MET A 161 14.79 -11.19 -4.63
N GLN A 162 15.67 -10.31 -5.12
CA GLN A 162 16.56 -10.66 -6.21
C GLN A 162 17.49 -11.83 -5.85
N PRO A 163 17.77 -12.73 -6.80
CA PRO A 163 18.77 -13.77 -6.58
C PRO A 163 20.13 -13.18 -6.19
N VAL A 164 20.82 -13.84 -5.27
CA VAL A 164 22.17 -13.45 -4.85
C VAL A 164 23.16 -14.48 -5.42
N ALA A 165 24.06 -14.05 -6.30
CA ALA A 165 24.97 -14.96 -6.99
C ALA A 165 25.87 -15.73 -6.00
N GLU A 166 26.32 -15.04 -4.95
CA GLU A 166 27.21 -15.57 -3.92
C GLU A 166 26.57 -16.66 -3.06
N ASN A 167 25.24 -16.80 -3.07
CA ASN A 167 24.52 -17.86 -2.35
C ASN A 167 23.85 -18.89 -3.28
N GLY A 168 24.37 -19.04 -4.50
CA GLY A 168 23.83 -19.98 -5.48
C GLY A 168 22.49 -19.53 -6.06
N ASN A 169 22.27 -18.22 -6.20
CA ASN A 169 21.05 -17.60 -6.72
C ASN A 169 19.81 -17.81 -5.84
N THR A 170 19.98 -18.03 -4.55
CA THR A 170 18.86 -18.01 -3.59
C THR A 170 18.31 -16.59 -3.47
N PRO A 171 16.97 -16.40 -3.45
CA PRO A 171 16.35 -15.09 -3.29
C PRO A 171 16.84 -14.33 -2.05
N ASP A 172 17.06 -13.01 -2.20
CA ASP A 172 17.48 -12.12 -1.13
C ASP A 172 16.33 -11.89 -0.10
N HIS A 173 16.47 -12.50 1.07
CA HIS A 173 15.48 -12.38 2.15
C HIS A 173 15.66 -11.12 3.01
N THR A 174 16.57 -10.20 2.66
CA THR A 174 16.57 -8.86 3.26
C THR A 174 15.37 -8.03 2.81
N MET A 175 14.74 -8.42 1.70
CA MET A 175 13.60 -7.73 1.08
C MET A 175 13.92 -6.29 0.65
N LYS A 176 15.20 -5.93 0.58
CA LYS A 176 15.64 -4.58 0.20
C LYS A 176 15.82 -4.55 -1.31
N PRO A 177 15.16 -3.62 -2.03
CA PRO A 177 15.41 -3.46 -3.45
C PRO A 177 16.82 -2.90 -3.66
N LYS A 178 17.41 -3.17 -4.83
CA LYS A 178 18.71 -2.65 -5.24
C LYS A 178 18.53 -1.71 -6.41
N ILE A 179 19.18 -0.53 -6.37
CA ILE A 179 19.03 0.46 -7.45
C ILE A 179 19.53 -0.07 -8.80
N THR A 180 20.50 -0.99 -8.79
CA THR A 180 21.03 -1.65 -9.98
C THR A 180 19.95 -2.40 -10.76
N LEU A 181 18.95 -2.96 -10.07
CA LEU A 181 17.81 -3.60 -10.71
C LEU A 181 16.96 -2.58 -11.46
N CYS A 182 16.66 -1.44 -10.85
CA CYS A 182 15.79 -0.45 -11.50
C CYS A 182 16.38 0.01 -12.84
N LYS A 183 17.72 0.03 -12.93
CA LYS A 183 18.47 0.39 -14.15
C LYS A 183 18.36 -0.64 -15.29
N THR A 184 17.81 -1.84 -15.07
CA THR A 184 17.55 -2.80 -16.16
C THR A 184 16.44 -2.31 -17.08
N CYS A 185 15.45 -1.59 -16.55
CA CYS A 185 14.37 -0.95 -17.32
C CYS A 185 14.59 0.56 -17.47
N HIS A 186 15.13 1.23 -16.45
CA HIS A 186 15.44 2.66 -16.47
C HIS A 186 16.88 2.92 -16.92
N THR A 187 17.21 2.50 -18.14
CA THR A 187 18.59 2.46 -18.67
C THR A 187 19.26 3.83 -18.80
N THR A 188 18.48 4.91 -18.86
CA THR A 188 18.99 6.28 -18.92
C THR A 188 19.31 6.88 -17.55
N TYR A 189 18.88 6.23 -16.46
CA TYR A 189 19.08 6.75 -15.10
C TYR A 189 20.49 6.42 -14.58
N THR A 190 21.30 7.46 -14.36
CA THR A 190 22.70 7.33 -13.93
C THR A 190 22.89 7.48 -12.42
N GLY A 191 21.89 7.97 -11.68
CA GLY A 191 21.98 8.21 -10.23
C GLY A 191 22.10 6.94 -9.38
N THR A 192 22.22 7.14 -8.07
CA THR A 192 22.46 6.06 -7.09
C THR A 192 21.31 5.87 -6.10
N ASP A 193 20.24 6.64 -6.23
CA ASP A 193 19.07 6.59 -5.36
C ASP A 193 17.82 6.09 -6.10
N PHE A 194 16.74 5.87 -5.36
CA PHE A 194 15.47 5.43 -5.96
C PHE A 194 14.63 6.59 -6.55
N ASN A 195 15.16 7.81 -6.60
CA ASN A 195 14.47 8.98 -7.15
C ASN A 195 14.65 9.07 -8.67
N ILE A 196 14.30 7.97 -9.36
CA ILE A 196 14.43 7.84 -10.81
C ILE A 196 13.58 8.91 -11.48
N ASN A 197 14.22 9.73 -12.32
CA ASN A 197 13.61 10.86 -13.04
C ASN A 197 12.83 11.82 -12.12
N GLY A 198 13.22 11.96 -10.85
CA GLY A 198 12.55 12.84 -9.89
C GLY A 198 11.22 12.31 -9.34
N GLY A 199 10.83 11.07 -9.67
CA GLY A 199 9.50 10.52 -9.34
C GLY A 199 9.15 10.55 -7.85
N ARG A 200 10.07 10.13 -6.98
CA ARG A 200 9.87 10.19 -5.51
C ARG A 200 9.84 11.62 -5.01
N GLY A 201 10.64 12.50 -5.60
CA GLY A 201 10.66 13.93 -5.29
C GLY A 201 9.30 14.58 -5.51
N VAL A 202 8.68 14.35 -6.68
CA VAL A 202 7.35 14.88 -7.02
C VAL A 202 6.29 14.41 -6.03
N VAL A 203 6.25 13.12 -5.71
CA VAL A 203 5.29 12.58 -4.73
C VAL A 203 5.54 13.16 -3.34
N ARG A 204 6.81 13.28 -2.92
CA ARG A 204 7.17 13.90 -1.63
C ARG A 204 6.70 15.34 -1.54
N THR A 205 6.88 16.15 -2.60
CA THR A 205 6.39 17.53 -2.64
C THR A 205 4.87 17.59 -2.52
N GLY A 206 4.14 16.71 -3.22
CA GLY A 206 2.69 16.66 -3.09
C GLY A 206 2.21 16.20 -1.70
N LEU A 207 2.95 15.29 -1.03
CA LEU A 207 2.63 14.90 0.35
C LEU A 207 2.80 16.06 1.32
N PHE A 208 3.88 16.85 1.20
CA PHE A 208 4.03 18.08 2.00
C PHE A 208 2.91 19.08 1.75
N GLU A 209 2.52 19.27 0.47
CA GLU A 209 1.40 20.15 0.14
C GLU A 209 0.10 19.67 0.78
N LEU A 210 -0.22 18.38 0.66
CA LEU A 210 -1.45 17.81 1.21
C LEU A 210 -1.44 17.77 2.75
N GLU A 211 -0.33 17.38 3.38
CA GLU A 211 -0.14 17.39 4.83
C GLU A 211 -0.41 18.79 5.39
N LYS A 212 0.21 19.82 4.79
CA LYS A 212 -0.02 21.20 5.19
C LYS A 212 -1.49 21.60 5.04
N LEU A 213 -2.12 21.30 3.91
CA LEU A 213 -3.53 21.63 3.69
C LEU A 213 -4.45 20.93 4.70
N LEU A 214 -4.19 19.66 5.00
CA LEU A 214 -4.94 18.89 6.00
C LEU A 214 -4.71 19.44 7.42
N SER A 215 -3.49 19.85 7.75
CA SER A 215 -3.16 20.47 9.03
C SER A 215 -3.85 21.83 9.19
N ASP A 216 -3.79 22.69 8.18
CA ASP A 216 -4.46 24.00 8.16
C ASP A 216 -6.00 23.84 8.27
N ALA A 217 -6.55 22.79 7.67
CA ALA A 217 -7.97 22.42 7.79
C ALA A 217 -8.32 21.70 9.11
N ASN A 218 -7.34 21.54 10.01
CA ASN A 218 -7.48 20.87 11.30
C ASN A 218 -7.93 19.39 11.19
N LEU A 219 -7.53 18.68 10.14
CA LEU A 219 -7.97 17.30 9.85
C LEU A 219 -6.99 16.22 10.31
N ILE A 220 -5.76 16.60 10.66
CA ILE A 220 -4.71 15.69 11.12
C ILE A 220 -4.10 16.16 12.45
N THR A 221 -3.46 15.21 13.13
CA THR A 221 -2.74 15.38 14.40
C THR A 221 -1.68 14.30 14.53
N ARG A 222 -0.76 14.39 15.49
CA ARG A 222 0.20 13.33 15.84
C ARG A 222 -0.02 12.70 17.22
N THR A 223 -1.14 12.99 17.88
CA THR A 223 -1.53 12.33 19.13
C THR A 223 -2.73 11.41 18.97
N GLY A 224 -2.68 10.27 19.66
CA GLY A 224 -3.78 9.32 19.74
C GLY A 224 -4.87 9.69 20.75
N ALA A 225 -4.69 10.77 21.52
CA ALA A 225 -5.61 11.18 22.58
C ALA A 225 -5.85 12.69 22.60
N ALA A 226 -7.03 13.09 23.09
CA ALA A 226 -7.39 14.49 23.29
C ALA A 226 -6.30 15.23 24.10
N PRO A 227 -6.00 16.51 23.80
CA PRO A 227 -6.83 17.46 23.05
C PRO A 227 -6.64 17.46 21.52
N TYR A 228 -5.81 16.57 20.96
CA TYR A 228 -5.44 16.59 19.54
C TYR A 228 -4.86 17.97 19.15
N PRO A 229 -3.61 18.32 19.43
CA PRO A 229 -3.05 19.59 18.95
C PRO A 229 -2.86 19.55 17.43
N ALA A 230 -2.80 20.74 16.82
CA ALA A 230 -2.35 20.88 15.44
C ALA A 230 -0.86 20.49 15.34
N LEU A 231 -0.41 20.14 14.13
CA LEU A 231 1.00 19.87 13.88
C LEU A 231 1.81 21.17 14.07
N THR A 232 2.96 21.03 14.68
CA THR A 232 3.97 22.08 14.83
C THR A 232 4.70 22.33 13.51
N THR A 233 5.42 23.46 13.42
CA THR A 233 6.25 23.78 12.26
C THR A 233 7.32 22.71 11.99
N ASP A 234 7.92 22.15 13.05
CA ASP A 234 8.95 21.11 12.93
C ASP A 234 8.35 19.80 12.42
N GLU A 235 7.16 19.42 12.90
CA GLU A 235 6.44 18.23 12.43
C GLU A 235 6.07 18.36 10.95
N LEU A 236 5.61 19.54 10.49
CA LEU A 236 5.30 19.78 9.07
C LEU A 236 6.53 19.81 8.15
N ALA A 237 7.75 19.91 8.71
CA ALA A 237 8.99 20.00 7.94
C ALA A 237 9.76 18.66 7.86
N ASP A 238 9.44 17.68 8.71
CA ASP A 238 10.24 16.47 8.87
C ASP A 238 10.02 15.40 7.76
N GLY A 239 8.93 15.52 7.01
CA GLY A 239 8.53 14.57 5.97
C GLY A 239 8.20 13.17 6.51
N GLN A 240 7.85 13.06 7.79
CA GLN A 240 7.46 11.83 8.47
C GLN A 240 5.94 11.58 8.38
N PHE A 241 5.33 11.81 7.22
CA PHE A 241 3.88 11.73 6.94
C PHE A 241 3.16 10.52 7.58
N HIS A 242 3.82 9.36 7.66
CA HIS A 242 3.28 8.15 8.28
C HIS A 242 2.99 8.26 9.79
N LEU A 243 3.56 9.24 10.49
CA LEU A 243 3.30 9.49 11.91
C LEU A 243 1.96 10.21 12.13
N ASP A 244 1.40 10.79 11.08
CA ASP A 244 0.15 11.51 11.17
C ASP A 244 -1.03 10.57 11.42
N GLN A 245 -1.98 11.10 12.16
CA GLN A 245 -3.24 10.48 12.50
C GLN A 245 -4.37 11.42 12.11
N ALA A 246 -5.53 10.86 11.80
CA ALA A 246 -6.70 11.69 11.56
C ALA A 246 -7.15 12.34 12.87
N ARG A 247 -7.51 13.62 12.83
CA ARG A 247 -8.19 14.24 13.95
C ARG A 247 -9.64 13.72 14.00
N PRO A 248 -10.14 13.26 15.17
CA PRO A 248 -11.54 12.87 15.29
C PRO A 248 -12.51 14.00 14.95
N GLY A 249 -13.60 13.67 14.25
CA GLY A 249 -14.58 14.64 13.75
C GLY A 249 -15.55 14.01 12.76
N THR A 250 -16.24 14.84 11.98
CA THR A 250 -17.16 14.39 10.92
C THR A 250 -16.77 15.01 9.59
N LEU A 251 -16.70 14.20 8.54
CA LEU A 251 -16.38 14.62 7.17
C LEU A 251 -17.39 14.05 6.17
N ASP A 252 -17.63 14.79 5.09
CA ASP A 252 -18.34 14.26 3.92
C ASP A 252 -17.46 13.27 3.14
N ALA A 253 -18.06 12.55 2.19
CA ALA A 253 -17.37 11.55 1.38
C ALA A 253 -16.08 12.07 0.71
N GLN A 254 -16.11 13.28 0.15
CA GLN A 254 -14.98 13.82 -0.59
C GLN A 254 -13.79 14.15 0.32
N ALA A 255 -14.01 14.86 1.43
CA ALA A 255 -12.94 15.17 2.37
C ALA A 255 -12.42 13.91 3.08
N ALA A 256 -13.33 13.00 3.47
CA ALA A 256 -12.96 11.74 4.11
C ALA A 256 -12.16 10.83 3.18
N GLY A 257 -12.53 10.78 1.88
CA GLY A 257 -11.81 10.07 0.84
C GLY A 257 -10.44 10.65 0.54
N ALA A 258 -10.31 11.98 0.46
CA ALA A 258 -9.02 12.65 0.30
C ALA A 258 -8.09 12.39 1.49
N LEU A 259 -8.62 12.42 2.71
CA LEU A 259 -7.88 12.07 3.93
C LEU A 259 -7.48 10.58 3.94
N TYR A 260 -8.35 9.69 3.48
CA TYR A 260 -8.02 8.26 3.30
C TYR A 260 -6.85 8.08 2.33
N ASN A 261 -6.88 8.77 1.19
CA ASN A 261 -5.84 8.71 0.17
C ASN A 261 -4.50 9.25 0.66
N TYR A 262 -4.50 10.33 1.46
CA TYR A 262 -3.30 10.82 2.14
C TYR A 262 -2.65 9.71 2.96
N PHE A 263 -3.40 9.08 3.86
CA PHE A 263 -2.88 8.00 4.69
C PHE A 263 -2.44 6.79 3.88
N LEU A 264 -3.16 6.43 2.81
CA LEU A 264 -2.74 5.36 1.91
C LEU A 264 -1.32 5.59 1.40
N ILE A 265 -1.04 6.78 0.85
CA ILE A 265 0.25 7.11 0.26
C ILE A 265 1.32 7.29 1.35
N ALA A 266 1.01 7.99 2.43
CA ALA A 266 1.93 8.24 3.55
C ALA A 266 2.40 6.93 4.21
N ARG A 267 1.46 6.00 4.45
CA ARG A 267 1.72 4.69 5.09
C ARG A 267 2.31 3.64 4.13
N GLY A 268 2.22 3.88 2.82
CA GLY A 268 2.91 3.07 1.80
C GLY A 268 4.43 3.19 1.86
N ARG A 269 4.94 4.37 2.27
CA ARG A 269 6.36 4.71 2.52
C ARG A 269 7.30 4.49 1.33
N ASP A 270 6.78 4.27 0.14
CA ASP A 270 7.54 4.09 -1.10
C ASP A 270 7.70 5.40 -1.89
N LEU A 271 6.99 6.46 -1.49
CA LEU A 271 6.87 7.72 -2.23
C LEU A 271 6.44 7.48 -3.69
N GLY A 272 5.53 6.52 -3.88
CA GLY A 272 4.90 6.21 -5.16
C GLY A 272 5.70 5.31 -6.09
N VAL A 273 6.86 4.76 -5.70
CA VAL A 273 7.66 3.85 -6.55
C VAL A 273 6.84 2.64 -7.03
N HIS A 274 5.95 2.09 -6.20
CA HIS A 274 5.15 0.93 -6.60
C HIS A 274 4.22 1.25 -7.77
N ASN A 275 3.65 2.45 -7.83
CA ASN A 275 2.79 2.88 -8.94
C ASN A 275 2.83 4.42 -9.14
N PRO A 276 3.86 4.96 -9.82
CA PRO A 276 4.09 6.40 -9.86
C PRO A 276 2.96 7.19 -10.54
N LEU A 277 2.28 6.60 -11.52
CA LEU A 277 1.16 7.27 -12.20
C LEU A 277 -0.06 7.37 -11.28
N TYR A 278 -0.47 6.22 -10.72
CA TYR A 278 -1.59 6.13 -9.80
C TYR A 278 -1.42 7.06 -8.60
N THR A 279 -0.27 7.01 -7.93
CA THR A 279 0.01 7.81 -6.74
C THR A 279 -0.06 9.31 -7.04
N ARG A 280 0.51 9.76 -8.18
CA ARG A 280 0.46 11.18 -8.55
C ARG A 280 -0.96 11.65 -8.86
N GLN A 281 -1.76 10.84 -9.57
CA GLN A 281 -3.16 11.17 -9.85
C GLN A 281 -3.99 11.22 -8.56
N LEU A 282 -3.85 10.21 -7.70
CA LEU A 282 -4.59 10.13 -6.44
C LEU A 282 -4.27 11.31 -5.51
N LEU A 283 -2.99 11.70 -5.43
CA LEU A 283 -2.52 12.85 -4.67
C LEU A 283 -3.04 14.16 -5.26
N TRP A 284 -2.99 14.31 -6.59
CA TRP A 284 -3.51 15.49 -7.29
C TRP A 284 -5.00 15.70 -7.05
N ASP A 285 -5.79 14.63 -7.19
CA ASP A 285 -7.23 14.68 -6.96
C ASP A 285 -7.57 14.97 -5.49
N SER A 286 -6.81 14.41 -4.55
CA SER A 286 -6.99 14.65 -3.11
C SER A 286 -6.69 16.10 -2.73
N ILE A 287 -5.59 16.68 -3.24
CA ILE A 287 -5.25 18.09 -3.04
C ILE A 287 -6.31 19.00 -3.64
N ARG A 288 -6.76 18.71 -4.87
CA ARG A 288 -7.81 19.48 -5.53
C ARG A 288 -9.09 19.54 -4.67
N VAL A 289 -9.51 18.41 -4.12
CA VAL A 289 -10.69 18.32 -3.25
C VAL A 289 -10.51 19.12 -1.96
N ILE A 290 -9.38 18.94 -1.26
CA ILE A 290 -9.13 19.67 -0.01
C ILE A 290 -9.02 21.17 -0.25
N ARG A 291 -8.35 21.61 -1.33
CA ARG A 291 -8.29 23.03 -1.70
C ARG A 291 -9.68 23.60 -2.00
N ALA A 292 -10.48 22.92 -2.82
CA ALA A 292 -11.83 23.39 -3.13
C ALA A 292 -12.73 23.57 -1.90
N LYS A 293 -12.48 22.79 -0.84
CA LYS A 293 -13.31 22.81 0.37
C LYS A 293 -12.79 23.71 1.49
N TYR A 294 -11.47 23.78 1.69
CA TYR A 294 -10.87 24.41 2.87
C TYR A 294 -9.84 25.50 2.53
N SER A 295 -9.55 25.72 1.26
CA SER A 295 -8.54 26.69 0.82
C SER A 295 -8.92 27.29 -0.54
N SER A 296 -7.94 27.66 -1.35
CA SER A 296 -8.14 28.12 -2.73
C SER A 296 -6.99 27.69 -3.63
N GLY A 297 -7.20 27.81 -4.94
CA GLY A 297 -6.20 27.49 -5.96
C GLY A 297 -6.16 26.03 -6.41
N SER A 298 -5.32 25.76 -7.41
CA SER A 298 -5.07 24.41 -7.94
C SER A 298 -3.91 23.73 -7.19
N PRO A 299 -3.77 22.39 -7.29
CA PRO A 299 -2.58 21.71 -6.79
C PRO A 299 -1.29 22.36 -7.30
N GLN A 300 -0.31 22.54 -6.42
CA GLN A 300 0.93 23.29 -6.72
C GLN A 300 2.09 22.36 -7.07
N PHE A 301 2.14 21.15 -6.51
CA PHE A 301 3.20 20.18 -6.78
C PHE A 301 3.23 19.69 -8.24
N LEU A 302 2.09 19.75 -8.93
CA LEU A 302 1.95 19.46 -10.35
C LEU A 302 0.95 20.45 -10.99
N PRO A 303 1.30 21.10 -12.11
CA PRO A 303 0.46 22.12 -12.74
C PRO A 303 -0.84 21.56 -13.34
N SER A 304 -0.89 20.26 -13.61
CA SER A 304 -2.06 19.57 -14.14
C SER A 304 -2.12 18.12 -13.66
N ARG A 305 -3.32 17.54 -13.66
CA ARG A 305 -3.51 16.12 -13.39
C ARG A 305 -2.74 15.30 -14.42
N PRO A 306 -1.88 14.34 -14.02
CA PRO A 306 -1.22 13.46 -14.98
C PRO A 306 -2.25 12.73 -15.85
N PRO A 307 -2.05 12.63 -17.18
CA PRO A 307 -2.94 11.87 -18.03
C PRO A 307 -2.89 10.37 -17.67
N SER A 308 -4.03 9.68 -17.81
CA SER A 308 -4.17 8.23 -17.60
C SER A 308 -3.45 7.42 -18.67
#